data_AF-A0A662PI69-F1
#
_entry.id   AF-A0A662PI69-F1
#
_cell.length_a   1.000
_cell.length_b   1.000
_cell.length_c   1.000
_cell.angle_alpha   90.00
_cell.angle_beta   90.00
_cell.angle_gamma   90.00
#
_symmetry.space_group_name_H-M   'P 1'
#
loop_
_entity.id
_entity.type
_entity.pdbx_description
1 polymer ?
#
loop_
_entity_poly.entity_id
_entity_poly.type
_entity_poly.pdbx_seq_one_letter_code
_entity_poly.pdbx_strand_id
1 'polypeptide(L)' 'MPKVVIEIPDELPEREVKEAIAVQLYREGKLTLKRASDLADLCLEDFMKVLSEKKVSIINWDEEELQKELKNADSF' A
#
# COMPACT_ATOMS: atom_id res chain seq x y z
N MET A 1 -12.98 -8.48 14.47
CA MET A 1 -11.86 -8.48 13.49
C MET A 1 -10.83 -9.49 13.98
N PRO A 2 -10.27 -10.33 13.11
CA PRO A 2 -9.18 -11.23 13.50
C PRO A 2 -7.98 -10.40 13.97
N LYS A 3 -7.29 -10.86 15.01
CA LYS A 3 -6.10 -10.20 15.58
C LYS A 3 -4.89 -11.11 15.40
N VAL A 4 -3.82 -10.56 14.83
CA VAL A 4 -2.52 -11.21 14.72
C VAL A 4 -1.59 -10.56 15.74
N VAL A 5 -0.83 -11.36 16.49
CA VAL A 5 0.18 -10.90 17.45
C VAL A 5 1.51 -11.50 17.02
N ILE A 6 2.53 -10.67 16.90
CA ILE A 6 3.87 -11.04 16.45
C ILE A 6 4.86 -10.43 17.43
N GLU A 7 5.82 -11.23 17.90
CA GLU A 7 6.97 -10.71 18.64
C GLU A 7 7.99 -10.21 17.63
N ILE A 8 8.40 -8.95 17.78
CA ILE A 8 9.37 -8.30 16.90
C ILE A 8 10.71 -8.17 17.65
N PRO A 9 11.86 -8.30 16.96
CA PRO A 9 13.16 -8.00 17.53
C PRO A 9 13.22 -6.58 18.11
N ASP A 10 13.94 -6.39 19.22
CA ASP A 10 14.02 -5.10 19.93
C ASP A 10 14.60 -3.98 19.05
N GLU A 11 15.41 -4.32 18.04
CA GLU A 11 16.01 -3.34 17.14
C GLU A 11 15.03 -2.81 16.07
N LEU A 12 13.88 -3.48 15.89
CA LEU A 12 12.90 -3.13 14.88
C LEU A 12 11.73 -2.33 15.49
N PRO A 13 11.53 -1.08 15.06
CA PRO A 13 10.38 -0.30 15.51
C PRO A 13 9.07 -0.93 15.01
N GLU A 14 8.07 -1.02 15.90
CA GLU A 14 6.72 -1.54 15.56
C GLU A 14 6.13 -0.87 14.31
N ARG A 15 6.34 0.44 14.19
CA ARG A 15 5.90 1.24 13.04
C ARG A 15 6.48 0.74 11.72
N GLU A 16 7.77 0.43 11.68
CA GLU A 16 8.42 -0.06 10.45
C GLU A 16 7.86 -1.42 10.02
N VAL A 17 7.57 -2.28 11.00
CA VAL A 17 6.96 -3.59 10.75
C VAL A 17 5.54 -3.43 10.20
N LYS A 18 4.71 -2.56 10.80
CA LYS A 18 3.36 -2.27 10.30
C LYS A 18 3.37 -1.70 8.89
N GLU A 19 4.24 -0.72 8.62
CA GLU A 19 4.40 -0.14 7.29
C GLU A 19 4.84 -1.20 6.27
N ALA A 20 5.80 -2.07 6.61
CA ALA A 20 6.25 -3.14 5.72
C ALA A 20 5.12 -4.12 5.37
N ILE A 21 4.34 -4.56 6.36
CA ILE A 21 3.20 -5.46 6.16
C ILE A 21 2.12 -4.79 5.31
N ALA A 22 1.76 -3.54 5.62
CA ALA A 22 0.75 -2.79 4.88
C ALA A 22 1.14 -2.60 3.40
N VAL A 23 2.40 -2.22 3.14
CA VAL A 23 2.94 -2.06 1.79
C VAL A 23 2.91 -3.38 1.03
N GLN A 24 3.33 -4.49 1.64
CA GLN A 24 3.35 -5.78 0.98
C GLN A 24 1.93 -6.28 0.64
N LEU A 25 0.99 -6.16 1.59
CA LEU A 25 -0.40 -6.58 1.36
C LEU A 25 -1.12 -5.71 0.34
N TYR A 26 -0.79 -4.40 0.28
CA TYR A 26 -1.27 -3.51 -0.78
C TYR A 26 -0.70 -3.90 -2.15
N ARG A 27 0.62 -4.15 -2.23
CA ARG A 27 1.30 -4.59 -3.45
C ARG A 27 0.72 -5.89 -4.00
N GLU A 28 0.32 -6.81 -3.13
CA GLU A 28 -0.35 -8.06 -3.49
C GLU A 28 -1.84 -7.89 -3.86
N GLY A 29 -2.39 -6.67 -3.83
CA GLY A 29 -3.80 -6.39 -4.08
C GLY A 29 -4.75 -6.90 -3.01
N LYS A 30 -4.25 -7.34 -1.86
CA LYS A 30 -5.07 -7.88 -0.75
C LYS A 30 -5.72 -6.79 0.08
N LEU A 31 -5.12 -5.60 0.11
CA LEU A 31 -5.66 -4.41 0.76
C LEU A 31 -5.88 -3.30 -0.25
N THR A 32 -6.99 -2.58 -0.08
CA THR A 32 -7.17 -1.28 -0.72
C THR A 32 -6.22 -0.25 -0.09
N LEU A 33 -5.94 0.84 -0.80
CA LEU A 33 -5.06 1.91 -0.31
C LEU A 33 -5.45 2.39 1.10
N LYS A 34 -6.75 2.62 1.34
CA LYS A 34 -7.27 3.03 2.65
C LYS A 34 -7.08 1.98 3.74
N ARG A 35 -7.32 0.69 3.44
CA ARG A 35 -7.12 -0.37 4.44
C ARG A 35 -5.65 -0.57 4.79
N ALA A 36 -4.77 -0.38 3.81
CA ALA A 36 -3.34 -0.43 4.02
C ALA A 36 -2.85 0.78 4.85
N SER A 37 -3.37 1.99 4.61
CA SER A 37 -3.06 3.14 5.46
C SER A 37 -3.53 2.94 6.89
N ASP A 38 -4.75 2.42 7.08
CA ASP A 38 -5.28 2.10 8.41
C ASP A 38 -4.41 1.05 9.12
N LEU A 39 -3.88 0.05 8.41
CA LEU A 39 -2.98 -0.98 8.97
C LEU A 39 -1.60 -0.42 9.37
N ALA A 40 -1.12 0.59 8.63
CA ALA A 40 0.14 1.27 8.92
C ALA A 40 0.01 2.35 10.02
N ASP A 41 -1.20 2.57 10.57
CA ASP A 41 -1.51 3.70 11.46
C ASP A 41 -1.16 5.06 10.83
N LEU A 42 -1.36 5.20 9.51
CA LEU A 42 -1.07 6.41 8.74
C LEU A 42 -2.35 6.98 8.10
N CYS A 43 -2.34 8.30 7.87
CA CYS A 43 -3.34 8.88 6.99
C CYS A 43 -3.07 8.46 5.53
N LEU A 44 -4.08 8.60 4.67
CA LEU A 44 -3.98 8.18 3.27
C LEU A 44 -2.81 8.86 2.54
N GLU A 45 -2.60 10.15 2.78
CA GLU A 45 -1.54 10.94 2.14
C GLU A 45 -0.15 10.46 2.56
N ASP A 46 0.05 10.20 3.85
CA ASP A 46 1.34 9.73 4.36
C ASP A 46 1.63 8.31 3.87
N PHE A 47 0.62 7.45 3.78
CA PHE A 47 0.79 6.13 3.21
C PHE A 47 1.16 6.18 1.71
N MET A 48 0.59 7.12 0.94
CA MET A 48 0.99 7.33 -0.46
C MET A 48 2.46 7.77 -0.57
N LYS A 49 2.96 8.61 0.35
CA LYS A 49 4.38 8.99 0.41
C LYS A 49 5.26 7.76 0.67
N VAL A 50 4.89 6.91 1.62
CA VAL A 50 5.59 5.64 1.91
C VAL A 50 5.66 4.73 0.68
N LEU A 51 4.55 4.59 -0.07
CA LEU A 51 4.54 3.80 -1.30
C LEU A 51 5.49 4.39 -2.35
N SER A 52 5.49 5.71 -2.53
CA SER A 52 6.39 6.42 -3.45
C SER A 52 7.87 6.20 -3.09
N GLU A 53 8.23 6.38 -1.82
CA GLU A 53 9.60 6.16 -1.32
C GLU A 53 10.06 4.71 -1.52
N LYS A 54 9.16 3.74 -1.32
CA LYS A 54 9.43 2.30 -1.51
C LYS A 54 9.27 1.85 -2.97
N LYS A 55 9.06 2.77 -3.92
CA LYS A 55 8.85 2.49 -5.36
C LYS A 55 7.76 1.45 -5.61
N VAL A 56 6.71 1.46 -4.79
CA VAL A 56 5.51 0.64 -4.98
C VAL A 56 4.56 1.45 -5.83
N SER A 57 4.05 0.88 -6.93
CA SER A 57 3.07 1.57 -7.76
C SER A 57 1.87 1.96 -6.91
N ILE A 58 1.57 3.26 -6.85
CA ILE A 58 0.38 3.83 -6.17
C ILE A 58 -0.91 3.44 -6.94
N ILE A 59 -0.71 2.99 -8.18
CA ILE A 59 -1.74 2.54 -9.09
C ILE A 59 -1.58 1.04 -9.20
N ASN A 60 -2.32 0.30 -8.38
CA ASN A 60 -2.52 -1.14 -8.56
C ASN A 60 -3.78 -1.35 -9.42
N TRP A 61 -3.80 -0.73 -10.59
CA TRP A 61 -4.82 -1.01 -11.61
C TRP A 61 -4.52 -2.40 -12.18
N ASP A 62 -5.55 -3.21 -12.36
CA ASP A 62 -5.38 -4.39 -13.19
C ASP A 62 -4.95 -3.95 -14.61
N GLU A 63 -4.34 -4.86 -15.36
CA GLU A 63 -3.81 -4.54 -16.69
C GLU A 63 -4.92 -3.98 -17.61
N GLU A 64 -6.18 -4.37 -17.42
CA GLU A 64 -7.32 -3.89 -18.20
C GLU A 64 -7.69 -2.43 -17.88
N GLU A 65 -7.68 -2.04 -16.60
CA GLU A 65 -8.01 -0.69 -16.13
C GLU A 65 -6.90 0.29 -16.50
N LEU A 66 -5.63 -0.14 -16.46
CA LEU A 66 -4.50 0.64 -16.96
C LEU A 66 -4.57 0.88 -18.48
N GLN A 67 -4.90 -0.14 -19.26
CA GLN A 67 -5.06 0.00 -20.71
C GLN A 67 -6.22 0.92 -21.09
N LYS A 68 -7.29 0.92 -20.28
CA LYS A 68 -8.47 1.76 -20.51
C LYS A 68 -8.18 3.23 -20.25
N GLU A 69 -7.44 3.54 -19.18
CA GLU A 69 -7.03 4.91 -18.84
C GLU A 69 -5.99 5.46 -19.84
N LEU A 70 -5.02 4.64 -20.28
CA LEU A 70 -4.07 5.04 -21.33
C LEU A 70 -4.76 5.39 -22.66
N LYS A 71 -5.76 4.60 -23.08
CA LYS A 71 -6.57 4.91 -24.27
C LYS A 71 -7.35 6.23 -24.16
N ASN A 72 -7.81 6.57 -22.97
CA ASN A 72 -8.53 7.83 -22.74
C ASN A 72 -7.58 9.03 -22.72
N ALA A 73 -6.34 8.87 -22.28
CA ALA A 73 -5.33 9.93 -22.27
C ALA A 73 -4.85 10.31 -23.69
N ASP A 74 -4.80 9.36 -24.62
CA ASP A 74 -4.43 9.59 -26.03
C ASP A 74 -5.56 10.27 -26.86
N SER A 75 -6.71 10.54 -26.25
CA SER A 75 -7.89 11.10 -26.92
C SER A 75 -8.08 12.62 -26.73
N PHE A 76 -7.02 13.34 -26.30
CA PHE A 76 -6.99 14.81 -26.19
C PHE A 76 -6.00 15.47 -27.15
#